data_AF-A0A359IFH8-F1
#
_entry.id   AF-A0A359IFH8-F1
#
_cell.length_a   1.000
_cell.length_b   1.000
_cell.length_c   1.000
_cell.angle_alpha   90.00
_cell.angle_beta   90.00
_cell.angle_gamma   90.00
#
_symmetry.space_group_name_H-M   'P 1'
#
loop_
_entity.id
_entity.type
_entity.pdbx_description
1 polymer ?
#
loop_
_entity_poly.entity_id
_entity_poly.type
_entity_poly.pdbx_seq_one_letter_code
_entity_poly.pdbx_strand_id
1 'polypeptide(L)'
;MAKQYNNRLKQTIQLTILGLIVLFMLIPLFNKNFVADFEAYCPFGGLMALGSKAWLGSLSCSMSATQLFMGVALVVGIILFGKLFCGYICPIGTVIEYLRKLAAKIGLKTITLKGWLDRSLRVLKYLILYFTAYYSITSSELFCKKFDPYYGVTSGFNVDTVLWLSLSALFIVLVVSVFVRHFWCKYLCPLSAISNIAANVLVSAPILVVYLILRWTGVDLHVAWLLGALALSGAATEIFRYKFYRLTPFRIKVNESQCTSCALCDKKCPQGIEVHKYKTVDHPDCTLCMDCVKSCPTSGAIKFWKWNKTWIPPVIIAVLFVLALIFASNYEIATISERWGDYQNVENVKSVELEDMRSIKCYGSAKSLQAKLMRQPGIIGVDAYASEHRVIIFYNGDVLDESGVKKAVFSPSKYKIRFPEASIDQVDILRVGVYELFDGYDNYDLYRMLAKHEGVFAFKTEFGEPVIVDIYFDKDLEPVEDILKTINAGEYTMMKEGKEETVHVEFETADGEMLLEPISFRDFVQEFFPAVNQTFNNYETYEASDLKVLEIGLPEAGNSSYKRHLSYYVSHLSGNDGIVRFETLYADKPIAHIYFDPVQVDSAEIVEMLTSPTMTVYLQDGSTRDFEKP
;
A
#
# COMPACT_ATOMS: atom_id res chain seq x y z
N MET A 1 55.24 3.18 -6.74
CA MET A 1 53.87 3.08 -7.30
C MET A 1 53.00 2.22 -6.38
N ALA A 2 52.08 2.81 -5.61
CA ALA A 2 51.16 2.02 -4.79
C ALA A 2 50.16 1.32 -5.73
N LYS A 3 50.23 -0.02 -5.83
CA LYS A 3 49.22 -0.81 -6.56
C LYS A 3 47.83 -0.37 -6.10
N GLN A 4 46.99 0.07 -7.04
CA GLN A 4 45.61 0.44 -6.78
C GLN A 4 44.81 -0.85 -6.55
N TYR A 5 44.81 -1.36 -5.32
CA TYR A 5 44.04 -2.55 -4.98
C TYR A 5 42.55 -2.20 -4.94
N ASN A 6 41.87 -2.39 -6.07
CA ASN A 6 40.43 -2.20 -6.24
C ASN A 6 39.71 -3.56 -6.25
N ASN A 7 38.62 -3.67 -5.52
CA ASN A 7 37.77 -4.86 -5.50
C ASN A 7 36.82 -4.86 -6.71
N ARG A 8 37.34 -5.25 -7.89
CA ARG A 8 36.59 -5.22 -9.16
C ARG A 8 35.30 -6.04 -9.10
N LEU A 9 35.32 -7.22 -8.47
CA LEU A 9 34.15 -8.10 -8.38
C LEU A 9 32.96 -7.40 -7.71
N LYS A 10 33.18 -6.76 -6.55
CA LYS A 10 32.15 -5.98 -5.86
C LYS A 10 31.65 -4.82 -6.73
N GLN A 11 32.57 -4.10 -7.35
CA GLN A 11 32.23 -2.93 -8.19
C GLN A 11 31.38 -3.32 -9.39
N THR A 12 31.70 -4.44 -10.05
CA THR A 12 30.91 -4.97 -11.17
C THR A 12 29.49 -5.29 -10.72
N ILE A 13 29.32 -6.05 -9.62
CA ILE A 13 27.98 -6.41 -9.11
C ILE A 13 27.16 -5.17 -8.78
N GLN A 14 27.75 -4.22 -8.04
CA GLN A 14 27.11 -2.97 -7.67
C GLN A 14 26.64 -2.15 -8.90
N LEU A 15 27.50 -2.03 -9.91
CA LEU A 15 27.17 -1.30 -11.14
C LEU A 15 26.14 -2.04 -12.01
N THR A 16 26.19 -3.37 -12.05
CA THR A 16 25.17 -4.17 -12.74
C THR A 16 23.80 -3.94 -12.13
N ILE A 17 23.69 -3.97 -10.80
CA ILE A 17 22.39 -3.75 -10.11
C ILE A 17 21.88 -2.32 -10.33
N LEU A 18 22.74 -1.31 -10.20
CA LEU A 18 22.35 0.07 -10.53
C LEU A 18 21.94 0.22 -12.00
N GLY A 19 22.67 -0.42 -12.92
CA GLY A 19 22.36 -0.41 -14.35
C GLY A 19 21.02 -1.06 -14.66
N LEU A 20 20.70 -2.18 -14.00
CA LEU A 20 19.38 -2.82 -14.11
C LEU A 20 18.27 -1.90 -13.59
N ILE A 21 18.44 -1.29 -12.41
CA ILE A 21 17.46 -0.36 -11.84
C ILE A 21 17.21 0.82 -12.80
N VAL A 22 18.28 1.43 -13.34
CA VAL A 22 18.17 2.51 -14.33
C VAL A 22 17.50 2.02 -15.61
N LEU A 23 17.85 0.83 -16.10
CA LEU A 23 17.20 0.24 -17.27
C LEU A 23 15.70 0.10 -17.05
N PHE A 24 15.27 -0.51 -15.93
CA PHE A 24 13.86 -0.66 -15.57
C PHE A 24 13.13 0.68 -15.44
N MET A 25 13.80 1.73 -14.94
CA MET A 25 13.22 3.08 -14.89
C MET A 25 13.08 3.73 -16.27
N LEU A 26 13.88 3.33 -17.26
CA LEU A 26 13.83 3.86 -18.62
C LEU A 26 12.88 3.10 -19.55
N ILE A 27 12.54 1.83 -19.25
CA ILE A 27 11.60 1.04 -20.05
C ILE A 27 10.24 1.75 -20.26
N PRO A 28 9.64 2.41 -19.24
CA PRO A 28 8.39 3.16 -19.43
C PRO A 28 8.45 4.27 -20.49
N LEU A 29 9.65 4.77 -20.83
CA LEU A 29 9.82 5.74 -21.91
C LEU A 29 9.60 5.13 -23.31
N PHE A 30 9.78 3.81 -23.44
CA PHE A 30 9.66 3.06 -24.69
C PHE A 30 8.42 2.16 -24.73
N ASN A 31 7.96 1.68 -23.58
CA ASN A 31 6.74 0.88 -23.44
C ASN A 31 5.89 1.45 -22.30
N LYS A 32 4.88 2.25 -22.65
CA LYS A 32 3.99 2.92 -21.68
C LYS A 32 3.15 1.93 -20.84
N ASN A 33 2.95 0.71 -21.33
CA ASN A 33 2.18 -0.33 -20.62
C ASN A 33 3.03 -1.04 -19.56
N PHE A 34 4.36 -0.78 -19.52
CA PHE A 34 5.24 -1.36 -18.52
C PHE A 34 5.25 -0.51 -17.25
N VAL A 35 4.61 -1.00 -16.20
CA VAL A 35 4.71 -0.41 -14.85
C VAL A 35 5.77 -1.19 -14.06
N ALA A 36 6.88 -0.53 -13.76
CA ALA A 36 7.96 -1.14 -12.99
C ALA A 36 7.63 -1.15 -11.50
N ASP A 37 7.35 -2.33 -10.93
CA ASP A 37 7.25 -2.48 -9.47
C ASP A 37 8.63 -2.74 -8.85
N PHE A 38 9.29 -1.66 -8.43
CA PHE A 38 10.57 -1.73 -7.72
C PHE A 38 10.44 -2.25 -6.28
N GLU A 39 9.22 -2.25 -5.74
CA GLU A 39 8.96 -2.71 -4.40
C GLU A 39 8.94 -4.23 -4.32
N ALA A 40 8.55 -4.92 -5.40
CA ALA A 40 8.52 -6.39 -5.53
C ALA A 40 9.83 -7.08 -5.11
N TYR A 41 10.95 -6.37 -5.09
CA TYR A 41 12.26 -6.89 -4.71
C TYR A 41 12.81 -6.31 -3.40
N CYS A 42 12.03 -5.53 -2.66
CA CYS A 42 12.46 -4.92 -1.40
C CYS A 42 12.36 -5.92 -0.23
N PRO A 43 13.49 -6.42 0.31
CA PRO A 43 13.44 -7.38 1.42
C PRO A 43 12.94 -6.74 2.73
N PHE A 44 13.08 -5.42 2.89
CA PHE A 44 12.55 -4.72 4.06
C PHE A 44 11.02 -4.72 4.04
N GLY A 45 10.42 -4.40 2.88
CA GLY A 45 8.97 -4.42 2.69
C GLY A 45 8.38 -5.79 3.00
N GLY A 46 8.97 -6.85 2.44
CA GLY A 46 8.56 -8.23 2.72
C GLY A 46 8.64 -8.63 4.19
N LEU A 47 9.65 -8.15 4.94
CA LEU A 47 9.72 -8.39 6.40
C LEU A 47 8.63 -7.65 7.17
N MET A 48 8.28 -6.43 6.77
CA MET A 48 7.17 -5.70 7.40
C MET A 48 5.84 -6.39 7.09
N ALA A 49 5.63 -6.82 5.84
CA ALA A 49 4.44 -7.55 5.41
C ALA A 49 4.28 -8.90 6.12
N LEU A 50 5.39 -9.63 6.38
CA LEU A 50 5.39 -10.80 7.26
C LEU A 50 4.89 -10.46 8.67
N GLY A 51 5.33 -9.32 9.21
CA GLY A 51 4.89 -8.83 10.50
C GLY A 51 3.38 -8.56 10.51
N SER A 52 2.86 -7.88 9.48
CA SER A 52 1.42 -7.65 9.30
C SER A 52 0.65 -8.96 9.21
N LYS A 53 1.15 -9.94 8.45
CA LYS A 53 0.52 -11.27 8.31
C LYS A 53 0.48 -12.01 9.63
N ALA A 54 1.56 -11.96 10.41
CA ALA A 54 1.65 -12.60 11.72
C ALA A 54 0.81 -11.88 12.79
N TRP A 55 0.61 -10.57 12.68
CA TRP A 55 -0.16 -9.78 13.65
C TRP A 55 -1.66 -9.76 13.33
N LEU A 56 -2.03 -9.26 12.15
CA LEU A 56 -3.41 -9.03 11.69
C LEU A 56 -4.00 -10.16 10.84
N GLY A 57 -3.19 -11.15 10.43
CA GLY A 57 -3.63 -12.17 9.47
C GLY A 57 -3.62 -11.69 8.02
N SER A 58 -3.13 -10.48 7.73
CA SER A 58 -3.15 -9.88 6.39
C SER A 58 -1.80 -9.46 5.84
N LEU A 59 -1.66 -9.52 4.50
CA LEU A 59 -0.50 -8.92 3.81
C LEU A 59 -0.73 -7.43 3.56
N SER A 60 0.37 -6.68 3.55
CA SER A 60 0.32 -5.27 3.15
C SER A 60 -0.01 -5.11 1.66
N CYS A 61 -0.46 -3.92 1.27
CA CYS A 61 -0.89 -3.60 -0.09
C CYS A 61 0.20 -3.87 -1.13
N SER A 62 -0.18 -4.42 -2.28
CA SER A 62 0.72 -4.78 -3.38
C SER A 62 1.85 -5.74 -2.99
N MET A 63 1.68 -6.52 -1.92
CA MET A 63 2.69 -7.49 -1.50
C MET A 63 2.49 -8.85 -2.15
N SER A 64 3.57 -9.42 -2.67
CA SER A 64 3.62 -10.76 -3.26
C SER A 64 4.46 -11.72 -2.41
N ALA A 65 4.34 -13.02 -2.72
CA ALA A 65 5.20 -14.06 -2.13
C ALA A 65 6.69 -13.75 -2.34
N THR A 66 7.06 -13.15 -3.48
CA THR A 66 8.44 -12.77 -3.82
C THR A 66 9.08 -11.89 -2.76
N GLN A 67 8.40 -10.82 -2.33
CA GLN A 67 8.92 -9.91 -1.31
C GLN A 67 9.08 -10.63 0.02
N LEU A 68 8.10 -11.46 0.38
CA LEU A 68 8.09 -12.23 1.61
C LEU A 68 9.33 -13.11 1.74
N PHE A 69 9.56 -13.97 0.75
CA PHE A 69 10.71 -14.87 0.72
C PHE A 69 12.03 -14.11 0.58
N MET A 70 12.05 -12.97 -0.11
CA MET A 70 13.24 -12.10 -0.16
C MET A 70 13.58 -11.52 1.22
N GLY A 71 12.57 -11.13 1.99
CA GLY A 71 12.70 -10.71 3.38
C GLY A 71 13.24 -11.81 4.29
N VAL A 72 12.66 -13.01 4.21
CA VAL A 72 13.16 -14.20 4.94
C VAL A 72 14.61 -14.50 4.57
N ALA A 73 14.92 -14.54 3.28
CA ALA A 73 16.25 -14.82 2.77
C ALA A 73 17.28 -13.79 3.26
N LEU A 74 16.89 -12.51 3.37
CA LEU A 74 17.72 -11.48 3.96
C LEU A 74 18.03 -11.78 5.44
N VAL A 75 17.02 -12.07 6.27
CA VAL A 75 17.21 -12.34 7.71
C VAL A 75 18.06 -13.61 7.91
N VAL A 76 17.73 -14.69 7.22
CA VAL A 76 18.49 -15.95 7.25
C VAL A 76 19.92 -15.71 6.78
N GLY A 77 20.11 -14.97 5.68
CA GLY A 77 21.41 -14.60 5.16
C GLY A 77 22.25 -13.82 6.17
N ILE A 78 21.63 -12.89 6.91
CA ILE A 78 22.32 -12.10 7.95
C ILE A 78 22.72 -12.98 9.15
N ILE A 79 21.83 -13.87 9.59
CA ILE A 79 22.10 -14.77 10.72
C ILE A 79 23.26 -15.72 10.38
N LEU A 80 23.24 -16.31 9.18
CA LEU A 80 24.18 -17.36 8.77
C LEU A 80 25.50 -16.81 8.20
N PHE A 81 25.46 -15.70 7.47
CA PHE A 81 26.61 -15.20 6.70
C PHE A 81 26.96 -13.74 6.98
N GLY A 82 26.13 -13.01 7.74
CA GLY A 82 26.31 -11.60 8.03
C GLY A 82 25.68 -10.68 6.97
N LYS A 83 25.97 -9.38 7.09
CA LYS A 83 25.28 -8.31 6.32
C LYS A 83 25.78 -8.15 4.89
N LEU A 84 25.67 -9.19 4.07
CA LEU A 84 26.16 -9.21 2.70
C LEU A 84 25.35 -8.28 1.78
N PHE A 85 24.03 -8.21 1.95
CA PHE A 85 23.13 -7.39 1.13
C PHE A 85 23.56 -5.91 1.06
N CYS A 86 23.82 -5.29 2.21
CA CYS A 86 24.23 -3.89 2.29
C CYS A 86 25.58 -3.58 1.61
N GLY A 87 26.43 -4.60 1.41
CA GLY A 87 27.74 -4.45 0.77
C GLY A 87 27.74 -4.67 -0.74
N TYR A 88 26.82 -5.47 -1.26
CA TYR A 88 26.84 -5.92 -2.66
C TYR A 88 25.59 -5.53 -3.46
N ILE A 89 24.39 -5.56 -2.86
CA ILE A 89 23.11 -5.35 -3.58
C ILE A 89 22.54 -3.95 -3.35
N CYS A 90 22.61 -3.42 -2.12
CA CYS A 90 21.90 -2.20 -1.76
C CYS A 90 22.25 -1.00 -2.68
N PRO A 91 21.26 -0.39 -3.38
CA PRO A 91 21.51 0.71 -4.31
C PRO A 91 21.95 1.99 -3.58
N ILE A 92 21.30 2.32 -2.45
CA ILE A 92 21.65 3.48 -1.61
C ILE A 92 23.11 3.39 -1.15
N GLY A 93 23.52 2.23 -0.62
CA GLY A 93 24.90 2.01 -0.17
C GLY A 93 25.91 2.16 -1.31
N THR A 94 25.55 1.67 -2.50
CA THR A 94 26.38 1.79 -3.70
C THR A 94 26.55 3.26 -4.10
N VAL A 95 25.46 4.02 -4.22
CA VAL A 95 25.49 5.45 -4.56
C VAL A 95 26.37 6.23 -3.57
N ILE A 96 26.18 6.02 -2.26
CA ILE A 96 27.01 6.67 -1.23
C ILE A 96 28.50 6.34 -1.41
N GLU A 97 28.84 5.08 -1.69
CA GLU A 97 30.23 4.67 -1.87
C GLU A 97 30.88 5.35 -3.10
N TYR A 98 30.16 5.44 -4.22
CA TYR A 98 30.65 6.09 -5.43
C TYR A 98 30.76 7.62 -5.28
N LEU A 99 29.74 8.27 -4.70
CA LEU A 99 29.78 9.70 -4.38
C LEU A 99 30.98 10.04 -3.50
N ARG A 100 31.30 9.17 -2.52
CA ARG A 100 32.47 9.36 -1.67
C ARG A 100 33.80 9.15 -2.39
N LYS A 101 33.90 8.19 -3.31
CA LYS A 101 35.08 8.04 -4.17
C LYS A 101 35.31 9.28 -5.03
N LEU A 102 34.22 9.87 -5.54
CA LEU A 102 34.25 11.11 -6.31
C LEU A 102 34.66 12.30 -5.43
N ALA A 103 34.05 12.46 -4.26
CA ALA A 103 34.38 13.52 -3.30
C ALA A 103 35.86 13.44 -2.85
N ALA A 104 36.38 12.24 -2.60
CA ALA A 104 37.78 12.04 -2.27
C ALA A 104 38.73 12.42 -3.42
N LYS A 105 38.31 12.25 -4.69
CA LYS A 105 39.06 12.70 -5.87
C LYS A 105 39.10 14.23 -5.99
N ILE A 106 38.05 14.90 -5.52
CA ILE A 106 37.92 16.36 -5.48
C ILE A 106 38.61 16.96 -4.22
N GLY A 107 39.16 16.12 -3.33
CA GLY A 107 39.91 16.56 -2.15
C GLY A 107 39.06 16.82 -0.89
N LEU A 108 37.77 16.49 -0.92
CA LEU A 108 36.89 16.64 0.24
C LEU A 108 37.26 15.64 1.35
N LYS A 109 37.50 16.15 2.56
CA LYS A 109 37.82 15.33 3.74
C LYS A 109 36.53 14.79 4.37
N THR A 110 36.46 13.47 4.56
CA THR A 110 35.32 12.81 5.23
C THR A 110 35.52 12.75 6.73
N ILE A 111 34.48 13.07 7.50
CA ILE A 111 34.46 12.98 8.96
C ILE A 111 33.95 11.60 9.38
N THR A 112 34.63 11.00 10.36
CA THR A 112 34.15 9.79 11.04
C THR A 112 33.86 10.16 12.48
N LEU A 113 32.58 10.16 12.86
CA LEU A 113 32.16 10.43 14.24
C LEU A 113 32.68 9.31 15.16
N LYS A 114 33.16 9.69 16.35
CA LYS A 114 33.66 8.76 17.37
C LYS A 114 33.16 9.19 18.76
N GLY A 115 33.16 8.27 19.71
CA GLY A 115 32.80 8.55 21.10
C GLY A 115 31.29 8.58 21.32
N TRP A 116 30.83 9.45 22.22
CA TRP A 116 29.44 9.49 22.67
C TRP A 116 28.47 9.95 21.57
N LEU A 117 28.86 10.92 20.74
CA LEU A 117 28.00 11.45 19.66
C LEU A 117 27.65 10.36 18.62
N ASP A 118 28.62 9.53 18.24
CA ASP A 118 28.37 8.38 17.34
C ASP A 118 27.39 7.38 17.97
N ARG A 119 27.52 7.11 19.27
CA ARG A 119 26.64 6.18 19.99
C ARG A 119 25.21 6.72 20.12
N SER A 120 25.04 7.99 20.47
CA SER A 120 23.72 8.60 20.62
C SER A 120 22.96 8.64 19.29
N LEU A 121 23.62 9.02 18.18
CA LEU A 121 22.97 9.05 16.87
C LEU A 121 22.56 7.66 16.37
N ARG A 122 23.23 6.58 16.81
CA ARG A 122 22.83 5.20 16.45
C ARG A 122 21.49 4.78 17.04
N VAL A 123 21.01 5.44 18.11
CA VAL A 123 19.68 5.17 18.67
C VAL A 123 18.59 5.50 17.64
N LEU A 124 18.81 6.53 16.82
CA LEU A 124 17.78 7.08 15.93
C LEU A 124 17.24 6.05 14.92
N LYS A 125 18.10 5.22 14.30
CA LYS A 125 17.61 4.16 13.38
C LYS A 125 16.73 3.12 14.07
N TYR A 126 16.91 2.89 15.37
CA TYR A 126 16.06 1.96 16.12
C TYR A 126 14.71 2.59 16.46
N LEU A 127 14.68 3.89 16.73
CA LEU A 127 13.42 4.65 16.84
C LEU A 127 12.67 4.65 15.52
N ILE A 128 13.35 4.99 14.41
CA ILE A 128 12.73 4.96 13.08
C ILE A 128 12.24 3.55 12.75
N LEU A 129 13.03 2.51 13.03
CA LEU A 129 12.59 1.12 12.88
C LEU A 129 11.33 0.82 13.70
N TYR A 130 11.30 1.21 14.98
CA TYR A 130 10.15 0.98 15.85
C TYR A 130 8.88 1.59 15.27
N PHE A 131 8.89 2.88 14.93
CA PHE A 131 7.71 3.56 14.36
C PHE A 131 7.33 2.98 13.00
N THR A 132 8.32 2.75 12.13
CA THR A 132 8.07 2.19 10.79
C THR A 132 7.45 0.82 10.87
N ALA A 133 7.99 -0.07 11.71
CA ALA A 133 7.45 -1.41 11.90
C ALA A 133 6.08 -1.37 12.60
N TYR A 134 5.90 -0.52 13.62
CA TYR A 134 4.64 -0.39 14.34
C TYR A 134 3.51 0.02 13.41
N TYR A 135 3.68 1.12 12.66
CA TYR A 135 2.65 1.58 11.74
C TYR A 135 2.45 0.59 10.59
N SER A 136 3.51 -0.02 10.06
CA SER A 136 3.36 -0.96 8.95
C SER A 136 2.59 -2.23 9.34
N ILE A 137 2.87 -2.75 10.55
CA ILE A 137 2.25 -3.98 11.05
C ILE A 137 0.82 -3.75 11.51
N THR A 138 0.50 -2.57 12.06
CA THR A 138 -0.84 -2.26 12.59
C THR A 138 -1.81 -1.69 11.56
N SER A 139 -1.33 -1.11 10.46
CA SER A 139 -2.18 -0.57 9.39
C SER A 139 -2.25 -1.46 8.14
N SER A 140 -1.40 -2.50 8.04
CA SER A 140 -1.18 -3.27 6.80
C SER A 140 -0.82 -2.40 5.58
N GLU A 141 -0.19 -1.25 5.82
CA GLU A 141 0.35 -0.36 4.79
C GLU A 141 1.85 -0.19 4.99
N LEU A 142 2.64 -0.17 3.91
CA LEU A 142 4.08 -0.07 4.08
C LEU A 142 4.54 1.38 4.39
N PHE A 143 4.65 1.71 5.68
CA PHE A 143 4.96 3.07 6.14
C PHE A 143 6.31 3.60 5.63
N CYS A 144 7.28 2.72 5.33
CA CYS A 144 8.57 3.18 4.82
C CYS A 144 8.51 3.83 3.43
N LYS A 145 7.47 3.57 2.62
CA LYS A 145 7.26 4.27 1.33
C LYS A 145 7.25 5.78 1.48
N LYS A 146 6.71 6.24 2.61
CA LYS A 146 6.54 7.67 2.90
C LYS A 146 7.86 8.45 2.95
N PHE A 147 8.96 7.80 3.34
CA PHE A 147 10.26 8.46 3.55
C PHE A 147 11.46 7.76 2.90
N ASP A 148 11.28 6.59 2.28
CA ASP A 148 12.39 5.86 1.64
C ASP A 148 12.92 6.65 0.42
N PRO A 149 14.20 7.08 0.43
CA PRO A 149 14.76 7.83 -0.68
C PRO A 149 14.93 6.97 -1.94
N TYR A 150 15.02 5.64 -1.82
CA TYR A 150 15.04 4.77 -2.98
C TYR A 150 13.67 4.72 -3.66
N TYR A 151 12.63 4.37 -2.90
CA TYR A 151 11.26 4.31 -3.41
C TYR A 151 10.79 5.66 -3.98
N GLY A 152 11.10 6.77 -3.32
CA GLY A 152 10.74 8.11 -3.81
C GLY A 152 11.32 8.42 -5.19
N VAL A 153 12.59 8.07 -5.42
CA VAL A 153 13.23 8.29 -6.73
C VAL A 153 12.67 7.34 -7.79
N THR A 154 12.49 6.06 -7.47
CA THR A 154 12.06 5.05 -8.46
C THR A 154 10.57 5.14 -8.81
N SER A 155 9.74 5.65 -7.90
CA SER A 155 8.30 5.88 -8.14
C SER A 155 7.99 7.26 -8.73
N GLY A 156 8.99 8.16 -8.84
CA GLY A 156 8.78 9.54 -9.27
C GLY A 156 8.03 10.39 -8.25
N PHE A 157 8.17 10.08 -6.95
CA PHE A 157 7.48 10.75 -5.84
C PHE A 157 5.94 10.73 -5.99
N ASN A 158 5.39 9.54 -6.16
CA ASN A 158 3.95 9.32 -6.26
C ASN A 158 3.20 9.68 -4.96
N VAL A 159 1.87 9.52 -4.98
CA VAL A 159 0.97 9.80 -3.85
C VAL A 159 1.26 9.00 -2.57
N ASP A 160 1.97 7.88 -2.67
CA ASP A 160 2.36 7.06 -1.51
C ASP A 160 3.57 7.63 -0.76
N THR A 161 4.23 8.65 -1.35
CA THR A 161 5.38 9.33 -0.77
C THR A 161 4.98 10.63 -0.11
N VAL A 162 5.57 10.91 1.06
CA VAL A 162 5.50 12.23 1.65
C VAL A 162 6.68 13.03 1.10
N LEU A 163 6.39 13.86 0.08
CA LEU A 163 7.41 14.51 -0.74
C LEU A 163 8.53 15.16 0.08
N TRP A 164 8.20 15.95 1.10
CA TRP A 164 9.20 16.65 1.92
C TRP A 164 10.07 15.68 2.74
N LEU A 165 9.51 14.58 3.26
CA LEU A 165 10.27 13.56 3.99
C LEU A 165 11.21 12.81 3.05
N SER A 166 10.71 12.39 1.88
CA SER A 166 11.50 11.67 0.90
C SER A 166 12.63 12.53 0.31
N LEU A 167 12.37 13.81 0.00
CA LEU A 167 13.40 14.76 -0.44
C LEU A 167 14.46 15.01 0.65
N SER A 168 14.04 15.11 1.91
CA SER A 168 14.96 15.25 3.04
C SER A 168 15.85 14.01 3.19
N ALA A 169 15.27 12.82 3.10
CA ALA A 169 16.01 11.55 3.13
C ALA A 169 17.00 11.45 1.95
N LEU A 170 16.57 11.86 0.75
CA LEU A 170 17.42 11.87 -0.44
C LEU A 170 18.58 12.86 -0.28
N PHE A 171 18.33 14.06 0.24
CA PHE A 171 19.37 15.03 0.56
C PHE A 171 20.39 14.46 1.56
N ILE A 172 19.94 13.76 2.60
CA ILE A 172 20.83 13.12 3.58
C ILE A 172 21.67 12.01 2.92
N VAL A 173 21.10 11.25 1.99
CA VAL A 173 21.83 10.21 1.24
C VAL A 173 22.86 10.83 0.28
N LEU A 174 22.51 11.86 -0.47
CA LEU A 174 23.37 12.42 -1.51
C LEU A 174 24.42 13.39 -0.97
N VAL A 175 24.08 14.16 0.06
CA VAL A 175 24.92 15.27 0.57
C VAL A 175 25.54 14.91 1.90
N VAL A 176 24.73 14.70 2.94
CA VAL A 176 25.24 14.48 4.32
C VAL A 176 26.11 13.23 4.40
N SER A 177 25.73 12.15 3.70
CA SER A 177 26.47 10.89 3.70
C SER A 177 27.82 10.95 2.97
N VAL A 178 28.09 12.02 2.21
CA VAL A 178 29.40 12.31 1.60
C VAL A 178 30.36 12.88 2.65
N PHE A 179 29.89 13.84 3.46
CA PHE A 179 30.69 14.47 4.51
C PHE A 179 30.88 13.56 5.72
N VAL A 180 29.81 12.91 6.19
CA VAL A 180 29.83 11.96 7.30
C VAL A 180 29.69 10.54 6.76
N ARG A 181 30.70 9.68 7.03
CA ARG A 181 30.82 8.36 6.41
C ARG A 181 29.56 7.49 6.56
N HIS A 182 28.81 7.31 5.47
CA HIS A 182 27.59 6.47 5.43
C HIS A 182 26.54 6.88 6.47
N PHE A 183 26.32 8.19 6.65
CA PHE A 183 25.41 8.74 7.64
C PHE A 183 24.03 8.06 7.63
N TRP A 184 23.39 7.96 6.46
CA TRP A 184 22.08 7.30 6.33
C TRP A 184 22.10 5.85 6.83
N CYS A 185 23.05 5.04 6.33
CA CYS A 185 23.14 3.63 6.67
C CYS A 185 23.45 3.40 8.16
N LYS A 186 24.23 4.30 8.79
CA LYS A 186 24.64 4.16 10.19
C LYS A 186 23.58 4.61 11.19
N TYR A 187 22.86 5.69 10.89
CA TYR A 187 22.04 6.41 11.87
C TYR A 187 20.55 6.46 11.55
N LEU A 188 20.12 6.28 10.30
CA LEU A 188 18.70 6.45 9.91
C LEU A 188 18.05 5.22 9.30
N CYS A 189 18.83 4.36 8.63
CA CYS A 189 18.33 3.24 7.85
C CYS A 189 17.68 2.14 8.71
N PRO A 190 16.36 1.90 8.58
CA PRO A 190 15.65 0.84 9.32
C PRO A 190 16.15 -0.56 8.97
N LEU A 191 16.49 -0.78 7.70
CA LEU A 191 17.08 -2.03 7.23
C LEU A 191 18.40 -2.34 7.94
N SER A 192 19.22 -1.33 8.22
CA SER A 192 20.45 -1.53 9.01
C SER A 192 20.17 -1.86 10.46
N ALA A 193 19.10 -1.30 11.06
CA ALA A 193 18.69 -1.62 12.42
C ALA A 193 18.20 -3.07 12.54
N ILE A 194 17.32 -3.52 11.64
CA ILE A 194 16.91 -4.95 11.58
C ILE A 194 18.12 -5.85 11.35
N SER A 195 19.02 -5.45 10.45
CA SER A 195 20.24 -6.23 10.20
C SER A 195 21.14 -6.36 11.44
N ASN A 196 21.14 -5.38 12.34
CA ASN A 196 21.85 -5.49 13.63
C ASN A 196 21.14 -6.46 14.57
N ILE A 197 19.81 -6.37 14.66
CA ILE A 197 18.98 -7.24 15.50
C ILE A 197 19.12 -8.71 15.06
N ALA A 198 19.02 -8.97 13.75
CA ALA A 198 19.21 -10.30 13.17
C ALA A 198 20.64 -10.82 13.36
N ALA A 199 21.66 -9.97 13.20
CA ALA A 199 23.05 -10.36 13.42
C ALA A 199 23.35 -10.73 14.90
N ASN A 200 22.54 -10.23 15.83
CA ASN A 200 22.59 -10.56 17.27
C ASN A 200 21.51 -11.58 17.65
N VAL A 201 21.30 -12.61 16.82
CA VAL A 201 20.27 -13.65 16.99
C VAL A 201 20.24 -14.28 18.38
N LEU A 202 21.39 -14.43 19.04
CA LEU A 202 21.49 -15.00 20.39
C LEU A 202 20.77 -14.15 21.45
N VAL A 203 20.57 -12.87 21.19
CA VAL A 203 19.84 -11.93 22.05
C VAL A 203 18.41 -11.73 21.56
N SER A 204 18.21 -11.60 20.24
CA SER A 204 16.90 -11.29 19.68
C SER A 204 15.96 -12.50 19.55
N ALA A 205 16.48 -13.71 19.31
CA ALA A 205 15.64 -14.92 19.18
C ALA A 205 14.93 -15.29 20.50
N PRO A 206 15.56 -15.25 21.69
CA PRO A 206 14.85 -15.47 22.94
C PRO A 206 13.68 -14.51 23.16
N ILE A 207 13.83 -13.22 22.80
CA ILE A 207 12.76 -12.22 22.91
C ILE A 207 11.56 -12.63 22.03
N LEU A 208 11.83 -13.00 20.78
CA LEU A 208 10.79 -13.44 19.85
C LEU A 208 10.10 -14.73 20.35
N VAL A 209 10.88 -15.72 20.79
CA VAL A 209 10.35 -17.00 21.29
C VAL A 209 9.47 -16.79 22.52
N VAL A 210 9.91 -15.99 23.49
CA VAL A 210 9.11 -15.66 24.68
C VAL A 210 7.79 -14.98 24.27
N TYR A 211 7.83 -14.01 23.37
CA TYR A 211 6.62 -13.37 22.88
C TYR A 211 5.65 -14.35 22.20
N LEU A 212 6.16 -15.24 21.33
CA LEU A 212 5.34 -16.24 20.66
C LEU A 212 4.73 -17.25 21.64
N ILE A 213 5.49 -17.68 22.65
CA ILE A 213 4.97 -18.57 23.70
C ILE A 213 3.86 -17.87 24.49
N LEU A 214 4.07 -16.62 24.91
CA LEU A 214 3.06 -15.85 25.65
C LEU A 214 1.76 -15.71 24.85
N ARG A 215 1.87 -15.37 23.56
CA ARG A 215 0.71 -15.27 22.67
C ARG A 215 0.02 -16.62 22.46
N TRP A 216 0.79 -17.70 22.34
CA TRP A 216 0.26 -19.06 22.23
C TRP A 216 -0.46 -19.52 23.50
N THR A 217 -0.01 -19.07 24.68
CA THR A 217 -0.71 -19.32 25.95
C THR A 217 -1.95 -18.43 26.18
N GLY A 218 -2.35 -17.63 25.18
CA GLY A 218 -3.55 -16.79 25.23
C GLY A 218 -3.33 -15.42 25.87
N VAL A 219 -2.09 -15.00 26.15
CA VAL A 219 -1.80 -13.65 26.63
C VAL A 219 -1.84 -12.69 25.44
N ASP A 220 -2.83 -11.79 25.43
CA ASP A 220 -2.97 -10.78 24.38
C ASP A 220 -1.98 -9.61 24.60
N LEU A 221 -0.75 -9.82 24.14
CA LEU A 221 0.29 -8.80 24.13
C LEU A 221 0.32 -8.06 22.81
N HIS A 222 0.15 -6.74 22.87
CA HIS A 222 0.25 -5.89 21.68
C HIS A 222 1.63 -5.98 21.03
N VAL A 223 1.71 -6.04 19.69
CA VAL A 223 2.96 -6.17 18.91
C VAL A 223 3.98 -5.06 19.18
N ALA A 224 3.51 -3.90 19.63
CA ALA A 224 4.36 -2.78 20.07
C ALA A 224 5.40 -3.21 21.11
N TRP A 225 5.07 -4.12 22.02
CA TRP A 225 6.01 -4.60 23.04
C TRP A 225 7.13 -5.45 22.46
N LEU A 226 6.81 -6.33 21.50
CA LEU A 226 7.81 -7.11 20.76
C LEU A 226 8.75 -6.17 19.99
N LEU A 227 8.19 -5.24 19.22
CA LEU A 227 8.97 -4.28 18.44
C LEU A 227 9.86 -3.41 19.33
N GLY A 228 9.32 -2.94 20.45
CA GLY A 228 10.06 -2.16 21.45
C GLY A 228 11.22 -2.96 22.04
N ALA A 229 10.98 -4.21 22.45
CA ALA A 229 12.01 -5.08 23.00
C ALA A 229 13.11 -5.42 21.99
N LEU A 230 12.75 -5.69 20.73
CA LEU A 230 13.71 -5.95 19.66
C LEU A 230 14.53 -4.70 19.31
N ALA A 231 13.88 -3.53 19.19
CA ALA A 231 14.56 -2.27 18.92
C ALA A 231 15.51 -1.88 20.07
N LEU A 232 15.05 -2.01 21.32
CA LEU A 232 15.83 -1.70 22.51
C LEU A 232 17.03 -2.65 22.66
N SER A 233 16.84 -3.95 22.47
CA SER A 233 17.96 -4.92 22.52
C SER A 233 18.97 -4.66 21.40
N GLY A 234 18.51 -4.31 20.20
CA GLY A 234 19.36 -3.85 19.11
C GLY A 234 20.19 -2.62 19.48
N ALA A 235 19.54 -1.57 20.00
CA ALA A 235 20.20 -0.35 20.43
C ALA A 235 21.20 -0.61 21.56
N ALA A 236 20.81 -1.37 22.59
CA ALA A 236 21.65 -1.70 23.73
C ALA A 236 22.90 -2.50 23.31
N THR A 237 22.73 -3.51 22.46
CA THR A 237 23.87 -4.31 21.97
C THR A 237 24.83 -3.49 21.12
N GLU A 238 24.33 -2.58 20.28
CA GLU A 238 25.18 -1.70 19.47
C GLU A 238 25.89 -0.63 20.32
N ILE A 239 25.21 -0.01 21.28
CA ILE A 239 25.73 1.14 22.05
C ILE A 239 26.69 0.72 23.15
N PHE A 240 26.29 -0.26 23.97
CA PHE A 240 27.07 -0.65 25.15
C PHE A 240 28.23 -1.56 24.79
N ARG A 241 28.04 -2.50 23.86
CA ARG A 241 29.04 -3.52 23.55
C ARG A 241 29.82 -3.24 22.28
N TYR A 242 29.19 -2.58 21.31
CA TYR A 242 29.79 -2.22 20.02
C TYR A 242 30.43 -3.43 19.31
N LYS A 243 29.82 -4.61 19.47
CA LYS A 243 30.26 -5.93 18.97
C LYS A 243 29.07 -6.83 18.68
N PHE A 244 29.19 -7.71 17.69
CA PHE A 244 28.14 -8.69 17.36
C PHE A 244 28.31 -10.07 18.02
N TYR A 245 27.19 -10.63 18.49
CA TYR A 245 27.02 -12.02 18.90
C TYR A 245 26.51 -12.87 17.74
N ARG A 246 27.37 -13.07 16.74
CA ARG A 246 27.06 -13.91 15.57
C ARG A 246 27.38 -15.37 15.83
N LEU A 247 26.45 -16.26 15.51
CA LEU A 247 26.70 -17.71 15.40
C LEU A 247 27.64 -18.06 14.24
N THR A 248 27.72 -17.19 13.23
CA THR A 248 28.45 -17.49 12.00
C THR A 248 29.98 -17.53 12.16
N PRO A 249 30.65 -18.55 11.56
CA PRO A 249 32.11 -18.62 11.49
C PRO A 249 32.71 -17.67 10.43
N PHE A 250 31.89 -17.10 9.55
CA PHE A 250 32.30 -16.22 8.46
C PHE A 250 32.66 -14.82 8.96
N ARG A 251 33.92 -14.64 9.37
CA ARG A 251 34.45 -13.36 9.89
C ARG A 251 35.78 -13.00 9.26
N ILE A 252 36.05 -11.69 9.22
CA ILE A 252 37.37 -11.19 8.82
C ILE A 252 38.30 -11.35 10.02
N LYS A 253 39.43 -12.03 9.83
CA LYS A 253 40.46 -12.23 10.84
C LYS A 253 41.74 -11.55 10.40
N VAL A 254 42.37 -10.83 11.33
CA VAL A 254 43.70 -10.25 11.14
C VAL A 254 44.70 -11.14 11.85
N ASN A 255 45.72 -11.55 11.12
CA ASN A 255 46.82 -12.33 11.67
C ASN A 255 47.92 -11.36 12.13
N GLU A 256 48.04 -11.19 13.45
CA GLU A 256 49.00 -10.26 14.08
C GLU A 256 50.45 -10.56 13.68
N SER A 257 50.83 -11.82 13.46
CA SER A 257 52.20 -12.19 13.07
C SER A 257 52.56 -11.81 11.63
N GLN A 258 51.55 -11.64 10.76
CA GLN A 258 51.73 -11.26 9.36
C GLN A 258 51.33 -9.81 9.09
N CYS A 259 50.68 -9.14 10.04
CA CYS A 259 50.21 -7.78 9.87
C CYS A 259 51.36 -6.78 10.10
N THR A 260 51.52 -5.84 9.16
CA THR A 260 52.52 -4.76 9.27
C THR A 260 51.97 -3.49 9.89
N SER A 261 50.72 -3.50 10.38
CA SER A 261 50.04 -2.32 10.95
C SER A 261 50.03 -1.07 10.05
N CYS A 262 50.14 -1.22 8.73
CA CYS A 262 50.18 -0.11 7.76
C CYS A 262 48.86 0.67 7.61
N ALA A 263 47.78 0.23 8.25
CA ALA A 263 46.43 0.82 8.24
C ALA A 263 45.81 1.06 6.84
N LEU A 264 46.30 0.39 5.79
CA LEU A 264 45.72 0.52 4.44
C LEU A 264 44.29 -0.04 4.38
N CYS A 265 44.03 -1.13 5.11
CA CYS A 265 42.70 -1.74 5.24
C CYS A 265 41.65 -0.77 5.84
N ASP A 266 42.05 0.06 6.80
CA ASP A 266 41.18 1.08 7.41
C ASP A 266 40.76 2.13 6.40
N LYS A 267 41.73 2.64 5.62
CA LYS A 267 41.49 3.66 4.59
C LYS A 267 40.55 3.12 3.51
N LYS A 268 40.60 1.81 3.24
CA LYS A 268 39.79 1.15 2.22
C LYS A 268 38.45 0.62 2.75
N CYS A 269 38.23 0.59 4.06
CA CYS A 269 36.94 0.21 4.62
C CYS A 269 35.89 1.30 4.33
N PRO A 270 34.82 1.00 3.57
CA PRO A 270 33.79 1.99 3.26
C PRO A 270 33.14 2.59 4.53
N GLN A 271 33.03 1.75 5.57
CA GLN A 271 32.42 2.07 6.86
C GLN A 271 33.37 2.81 7.82
N GLY A 272 34.65 2.94 7.46
CA GLY A 272 35.66 3.61 8.28
C GLY A 272 36.05 2.84 9.55
N ILE A 273 35.93 1.51 9.52
CA ILE A 273 36.37 0.64 10.61
C ILE A 273 37.90 0.60 10.65
N GLU A 274 38.48 0.71 11.84
CA GLU A 274 39.92 0.59 12.05
C GLU A 274 40.35 -0.89 12.05
N VAL A 275 40.21 -1.55 10.89
CA VAL A 275 40.35 -3.01 10.71
C VAL A 275 41.64 -3.56 11.29
N HIS A 276 42.78 -2.87 11.14
CA HIS A 276 44.07 -3.35 11.63
C HIS A 276 44.10 -3.53 13.17
N LYS A 277 43.21 -2.89 13.93
CA LYS A 277 43.14 -2.99 15.40
C LYS A 277 42.36 -4.23 15.88
N TYR A 278 41.72 -4.97 14.98
CA TYR A 278 40.88 -6.11 15.33
C TYR A 278 41.57 -7.43 15.04
N LYS A 279 41.69 -8.33 16.02
CA LYS A 279 42.01 -9.74 15.76
C LYS A 279 40.91 -10.45 14.96
N THR A 280 39.66 -10.17 15.30
CA THR A 280 38.46 -10.62 14.57
C THR A 280 37.53 -9.43 14.45
N VAL A 281 37.15 -9.08 13.22
CA VAL A 281 36.30 -7.90 12.96
C VAL A 281 34.85 -8.24 13.29
N ASP A 282 34.42 -7.89 14.50
CA ASP A 282 33.07 -8.06 15.05
C ASP A 282 32.29 -6.74 15.15
N HIS A 283 32.81 -5.68 14.51
CA HIS A 283 32.24 -4.33 14.51
C HIS A 283 30.82 -4.29 13.89
N PRO A 284 29.86 -3.54 14.48
CA PRO A 284 28.46 -3.50 14.04
C PRO A 284 28.25 -3.07 12.57
N ASP A 285 29.06 -2.12 12.11
CA ASP A 285 29.01 -1.64 10.72
C ASP A 285 29.60 -2.62 9.68
N CYS A 286 30.23 -3.74 10.06
CA CYS A 286 30.88 -4.62 9.09
C CYS A 286 29.87 -5.33 8.16
N THR A 287 29.95 -5.02 6.86
CA THR A 287 29.12 -5.59 5.77
C THR A 287 29.79 -6.73 5.00
N LEU A 288 30.99 -7.16 5.43
CA LEU A 288 31.74 -8.22 4.74
C LEU A 288 31.92 -7.99 3.22
N CYS A 289 32.11 -6.73 2.82
CA CYS A 289 32.33 -6.33 1.42
C CYS A 289 33.71 -6.74 0.85
N MET A 290 34.58 -7.32 1.67
CA MET A 290 35.92 -7.82 1.32
C MET A 290 36.96 -6.77 0.86
N ASP A 291 36.64 -5.48 0.91
CA ASP A 291 37.57 -4.42 0.48
C ASP A 291 38.87 -4.39 1.29
N CYS A 292 38.80 -4.63 2.61
CA CYS A 292 40.00 -4.70 3.46
C CYS A 292 40.88 -5.92 3.17
N VAL A 293 40.28 -7.05 2.77
CA VAL A 293 41.02 -8.28 2.40
C VAL A 293 41.71 -8.07 1.06
N LYS A 294 40.99 -7.55 0.06
CA LYS A 294 41.52 -7.29 -1.29
C LYS A 294 42.59 -6.21 -1.35
N SER A 295 42.53 -5.24 -0.44
CA SER A 295 43.48 -4.13 -0.38
C SER A 295 44.72 -4.41 0.45
N CYS A 296 44.76 -5.52 1.19
CA CYS A 296 45.93 -5.86 2.00
C CYS A 296 47.11 -6.23 1.09
N PRO A 297 48.27 -5.57 1.22
CA PRO A 297 49.45 -5.87 0.40
C PRO A 297 50.16 -7.15 0.87
N THR A 298 49.99 -7.52 2.15
CA THR A 298 50.62 -8.71 2.74
C THR A 298 49.69 -9.92 2.63
N SER A 299 50.08 -10.89 1.81
CA SER A 299 49.34 -12.14 1.62
C SER A 299 49.11 -12.85 2.94
N GLY A 300 47.83 -13.08 3.29
CA GLY A 300 47.44 -13.83 4.48
C GLY A 300 47.35 -13.03 5.79
N ALA A 301 47.76 -11.76 5.79
CA ALA A 301 47.63 -10.90 6.98
C ALA A 301 46.17 -10.59 7.34
N ILE A 302 45.28 -10.54 6.34
CA ILE A 302 43.83 -10.42 6.54
C ILE A 302 43.15 -11.53 5.73
N LYS A 303 42.32 -12.34 6.37
CA LYS A 303 41.62 -13.48 5.74
C LYS A 303 40.12 -13.43 6.03
N PHE A 304 39.34 -14.01 5.11
CA PHE A 304 37.92 -14.26 5.30
C PHE A 304 37.72 -15.71 5.77
N TRP A 305 37.41 -15.88 7.06
CA TRP A 305 37.36 -17.18 7.71
C TRP A 305 38.69 -17.95 7.57
N LYS A 306 38.68 -19.25 7.22
CA LYS A 306 39.87 -20.08 7.02
C LYS A 306 40.47 -19.94 5.61
N TRP A 307 39.78 -19.31 4.67
CA TRP A 307 40.17 -19.25 3.26
C TRP A 307 40.45 -17.80 2.81
N ASN A 308 41.09 -17.64 1.66
CA ASN A 308 41.31 -16.33 1.03
C ASN A 308 40.37 -16.09 -0.17
N LYS A 309 39.25 -16.82 -0.23
CA LYS A 309 38.31 -16.83 -1.36
C LYS A 309 37.27 -15.73 -1.21
N THR A 310 37.57 -14.55 -1.75
CA THR A 310 36.70 -13.36 -1.70
C THR A 310 35.48 -13.42 -2.61
N TRP A 311 35.36 -14.46 -3.45
CA TRP A 311 34.20 -14.67 -4.33
C TRP A 311 33.04 -15.41 -3.63
N ILE A 312 33.28 -15.97 -2.44
CA ILE A 312 32.26 -16.69 -1.67
C ILE A 312 31.08 -15.79 -1.26
N PRO A 313 31.27 -14.59 -0.68
CA PRO A 313 30.14 -13.74 -0.30
C PRO A 313 29.15 -13.43 -1.43
N PRO A 314 29.56 -12.98 -2.64
CA PRO A 314 28.60 -12.72 -3.70
C PRO A 314 27.92 -13.99 -4.24
N VAL A 315 28.60 -15.15 -4.24
CA VAL A 315 27.95 -16.42 -4.63
C VAL A 315 26.87 -16.83 -3.62
N ILE A 316 27.13 -16.68 -2.31
CA ILE A 316 26.12 -16.93 -1.27
C ILE A 316 24.87 -16.06 -1.49
N ILE A 317 25.07 -14.77 -1.77
CA ILE A 317 23.97 -13.85 -2.04
C ILE A 317 23.17 -14.30 -3.27
N ALA A 318 23.83 -14.64 -4.37
CA ALA A 318 23.17 -15.11 -5.59
C ALA A 318 22.37 -16.39 -5.34
N VAL A 319 22.92 -17.36 -4.61
CA VAL A 319 22.23 -18.59 -4.23
C VAL A 319 21.01 -18.29 -3.35
N LEU A 320 21.14 -17.44 -2.33
CA LEU A 320 20.00 -17.06 -1.47
C LEU A 320 18.90 -16.35 -2.26
N PHE A 321 19.26 -15.48 -3.19
CA PHE A 321 18.31 -14.78 -4.06
C PHE A 321 17.56 -15.76 -4.97
N VAL A 322 18.28 -16.66 -5.64
CA VAL A 322 17.66 -17.69 -6.50
C VAL A 322 16.76 -18.63 -5.70
N LEU A 323 17.20 -19.08 -4.52
CA LEU A 323 16.37 -19.88 -3.63
C LEU A 323 15.09 -19.14 -3.22
N ALA A 324 15.19 -17.86 -2.86
CA ALA A 324 14.03 -17.05 -2.52
C ALA A 324 13.02 -16.95 -3.67
N LEU A 325 13.49 -16.80 -4.92
CA LEU A 325 12.63 -16.79 -6.10
C LEU A 325 11.98 -18.16 -6.36
N ILE A 326 12.72 -19.26 -6.21
CA ILE A 326 12.17 -20.61 -6.34
C ILE A 326 11.09 -20.85 -5.29
N PHE A 327 11.33 -20.50 -4.02
CA PHE A 327 10.29 -20.63 -3.00
C PHE A 327 9.09 -19.73 -3.31
N ALA A 328 9.31 -18.48 -3.73
CA ALA A 328 8.23 -17.59 -4.10
C ALA A 328 7.36 -18.12 -5.25
N SER A 329 7.94 -18.80 -6.24
CA SER A 329 7.17 -19.36 -7.36
C SER A 329 6.40 -20.64 -7.00
N ASN A 330 6.63 -21.23 -5.82
CA ASN A 330 5.97 -22.46 -5.38
C ASN A 330 4.93 -22.22 -4.28
N TYR A 331 4.77 -20.99 -3.81
CA TYR A 331 3.85 -20.66 -2.73
C TYR A 331 3.06 -19.40 -3.06
N GLU A 332 1.74 -19.56 -3.16
CA GLU A 332 0.80 -18.45 -3.23
C GLU A 332 0.33 -18.10 -1.81
N ILE A 333 0.34 -16.81 -1.49
CA ILE A 333 -0.02 -16.33 -0.16
C ILE A 333 -1.14 -15.30 -0.31
N ALA A 334 -2.34 -15.69 0.10
CA ALA A 334 -3.49 -14.81 0.06
C ALA A 334 -3.28 -13.58 0.97
N THR A 335 -3.70 -12.42 0.47
CA THR A 335 -3.72 -11.15 1.20
C THR A 335 -4.58 -11.29 2.45
N ILE A 336 -5.78 -11.85 2.32
CA ILE A 336 -6.60 -12.34 3.43
C ILE A 336 -7.00 -13.78 3.13
N SER A 337 -7.05 -14.60 4.17
CA SER A 337 -7.60 -15.95 4.10
C SER A 337 -8.42 -16.14 5.37
N GLU A 338 -9.73 -15.92 5.23
CA GLU A 338 -10.65 -15.94 6.36
C GLU A 338 -11.76 -16.96 6.09
N ARG A 339 -12.13 -17.71 7.11
CA ARG A 339 -13.26 -18.63 7.13
C ARG A 339 -14.18 -18.22 8.27
N TRP A 340 -15.47 -18.26 8.05
CA TRP A 340 -16.48 -17.90 9.04
C TRP A 340 -17.71 -18.80 8.87
N GLY A 341 -18.66 -18.66 9.80
CA GLY A 341 -19.71 -19.65 9.96
C GLY A 341 -19.13 -20.98 10.45
N ASP A 342 -19.97 -22.01 10.47
CA ASP A 342 -19.57 -23.34 10.91
C ASP A 342 -18.81 -24.11 9.82
N TYR A 343 -17.79 -23.48 9.23
CA TYR A 343 -17.05 -23.97 8.06
C TYR A 343 -16.55 -25.41 8.24
N GLN A 344 -16.16 -25.79 9.47
CA GLN A 344 -15.64 -27.13 9.73
C GLN A 344 -16.71 -28.24 9.70
N ASN A 345 -17.99 -27.89 9.90
CA ASN A 345 -19.10 -28.83 9.93
C ASN A 345 -19.96 -28.78 8.66
N VAL A 346 -19.63 -27.96 7.67
CA VAL A 346 -20.31 -27.96 6.37
C VAL A 346 -19.79 -29.13 5.53
N GLU A 347 -20.68 -30.06 5.16
CA GLU A 347 -20.31 -31.24 4.35
C GLU A 347 -20.08 -30.88 2.87
N ASN A 348 -20.88 -29.98 2.30
CA ASN A 348 -20.85 -29.62 0.88
C ASN A 348 -20.23 -28.23 0.65
N VAL A 349 -18.94 -28.08 0.97
CA VAL A 349 -18.19 -26.85 0.67
C VAL A 349 -17.82 -26.79 -0.80
N LYS A 350 -18.27 -25.74 -1.50
CA LYS A 350 -17.87 -25.41 -2.88
C LYS A 350 -17.10 -24.09 -2.90
N SER A 351 -16.40 -23.84 -3.99
CA SER A 351 -15.67 -22.59 -4.21
C SER A 351 -15.89 -22.06 -5.62
N VAL A 352 -15.94 -20.73 -5.72
CA VAL A 352 -15.94 -19.98 -6.98
C VAL A 352 -14.72 -19.07 -6.99
N GLU A 353 -13.99 -19.12 -8.10
CA GLU A 353 -12.86 -18.24 -8.37
C GLU A 353 -13.31 -17.13 -9.31
N LEU A 354 -13.01 -15.89 -8.93
CA LEU A 354 -13.26 -14.70 -9.74
C LEU A 354 -11.92 -14.03 -10.01
N GLU A 355 -11.61 -13.87 -11.29
CA GLU A 355 -10.42 -13.19 -11.80
C GLU A 355 -10.78 -11.73 -12.18
N ASP A 356 -9.76 -10.92 -12.49
CA ASP A 356 -9.90 -9.52 -12.92
C ASP A 356 -10.73 -8.59 -12.01
N MET A 357 -10.78 -8.91 -10.72
CA MET A 357 -11.38 -8.08 -9.67
C MET A 357 -10.48 -6.88 -9.33
N ARG A 358 -10.39 -5.91 -10.25
CA ARG A 358 -9.58 -4.67 -10.12
C ARG A 358 -9.93 -3.83 -8.90
N SER A 359 -11.13 -3.99 -8.37
CA SER A 359 -11.61 -3.44 -7.10
C SER A 359 -10.86 -3.98 -5.88
N ILE A 360 -10.24 -5.17 -5.97
CA ILE A 360 -9.43 -5.79 -4.92
C ILE A 360 -7.97 -5.42 -5.12
N LYS A 361 -7.53 -4.35 -4.45
CA LYS A 361 -6.19 -3.76 -4.57
C LYS A 361 -5.32 -3.97 -3.34
N CYS A 362 -5.95 -4.11 -2.18
CA CYS A 362 -5.28 -4.10 -0.90
C CYS A 362 -6.05 -4.89 0.17
N TYR A 363 -5.46 -4.93 1.36
CA TYR A 363 -6.14 -5.42 2.56
C TYR A 363 -7.49 -4.72 2.80
N GLY A 364 -7.56 -3.39 2.65
CA GLY A 364 -8.78 -2.62 2.89
C GLY A 364 -9.93 -3.01 1.97
N SER A 365 -9.68 -3.08 0.66
CA SER A 365 -10.68 -3.54 -0.32
C SER A 365 -11.07 -5.00 -0.09
N ALA A 366 -10.11 -5.86 0.24
CA ALA A 366 -10.37 -7.27 0.51
C ALA A 366 -11.23 -7.46 1.78
N LYS A 367 -10.98 -6.69 2.85
CA LYS A 367 -11.83 -6.68 4.05
C LYS A 367 -13.21 -6.08 3.81
N SER A 368 -13.30 -5.07 2.95
CA SER A 368 -14.60 -4.52 2.54
C SER A 368 -15.43 -5.58 1.81
N LEU A 369 -14.84 -6.32 0.87
CA LEU A 369 -15.50 -7.45 0.21
C LEU A 369 -15.88 -8.52 1.23
N GLN A 370 -14.96 -8.92 2.10
CA GLN A 370 -15.24 -9.93 3.13
C GLN A 370 -16.40 -9.52 4.05
N ALA A 371 -16.42 -8.27 4.54
CA ALA A 371 -17.51 -7.76 5.38
C ALA A 371 -18.86 -7.76 4.64
N LYS A 372 -18.85 -7.53 3.32
CA LYS A 372 -20.04 -7.68 2.48
C LYS A 372 -20.48 -9.14 2.39
N LEU A 373 -19.55 -10.05 2.11
CA LEU A 373 -19.82 -11.49 1.95
C LEU A 373 -20.28 -12.15 3.26
N MET A 374 -19.78 -11.72 4.41
CA MET A 374 -20.22 -12.21 5.72
C MET A 374 -21.71 -11.97 6.00
N ARG A 375 -22.33 -10.97 5.34
CA ARG A 375 -23.76 -10.68 5.48
C ARG A 375 -24.62 -11.62 4.64
N GLN A 376 -24.03 -12.34 3.69
CA GLN A 376 -24.76 -13.25 2.80
C GLN A 376 -24.85 -14.66 3.42
N PRO A 377 -26.06 -15.16 3.71
CA PRO A 377 -26.23 -16.54 4.15
C PRO A 377 -25.69 -17.53 3.12
N GLY A 378 -24.99 -18.57 3.59
CA GLY A 378 -24.42 -19.62 2.73
C GLY A 378 -22.97 -19.37 2.32
N ILE A 379 -22.44 -18.13 2.39
CA ILE A 379 -21.02 -17.87 2.19
C ILE A 379 -20.25 -18.07 3.49
N ILE A 380 -19.17 -18.85 3.46
CA ILE A 380 -18.44 -19.35 4.63
C ILE A 380 -16.94 -19.06 4.58
N GLY A 381 -16.45 -18.38 3.55
CA GLY A 381 -15.05 -17.97 3.50
C GLY A 381 -14.65 -17.20 2.26
N VAL A 382 -13.50 -16.54 2.33
CA VAL A 382 -12.85 -15.90 1.19
C VAL A 382 -11.34 -15.97 1.32
N ASP A 383 -10.67 -16.24 0.19
CA ASP A 383 -9.27 -15.94 -0.04
C ASP A 383 -9.19 -14.81 -1.06
N ALA A 384 -8.44 -13.75 -0.75
CA ALA A 384 -8.23 -12.65 -1.69
C ALA A 384 -6.75 -12.47 -1.99
N TYR A 385 -6.41 -12.37 -3.27
CA TYR A 385 -5.07 -12.20 -3.81
C TYR A 385 -4.99 -10.83 -4.49
N ALA A 386 -4.72 -9.79 -3.69
CA ALA A 386 -4.75 -8.40 -4.16
C ALA A 386 -3.70 -8.09 -5.24
N SER A 387 -2.57 -8.79 -5.25
CA SER A 387 -1.53 -8.65 -6.28
C SER A 387 -1.95 -9.19 -7.65
N GLU A 388 -2.94 -10.07 -7.68
CA GLU A 388 -3.42 -10.77 -8.88
C GLU A 388 -4.86 -10.37 -9.25
N HIS A 389 -5.47 -9.44 -8.51
CA HIS A 389 -6.88 -9.07 -8.67
C HIS A 389 -7.82 -10.28 -8.67
N ARG A 390 -7.52 -11.27 -7.81
CA ARG A 390 -8.19 -12.58 -7.80
C ARG A 390 -8.79 -12.89 -6.44
N VAL A 391 -9.98 -13.46 -6.42
CA VAL A 391 -10.65 -13.90 -5.18
C VAL A 391 -11.26 -15.28 -5.32
N ILE A 392 -11.12 -16.08 -4.27
CA ILE A 392 -11.75 -17.40 -4.16
C ILE A 392 -12.75 -17.35 -3.02
N ILE A 393 -14.01 -17.60 -3.31
CA ILE A 393 -15.10 -17.52 -2.33
C ILE A 393 -15.60 -18.93 -2.02
N PHE A 394 -15.67 -19.27 -0.74
CA PHE A 394 -16.12 -20.57 -0.25
C PHE A 394 -17.56 -20.45 0.24
N TYR A 395 -18.42 -21.36 -0.19
CA TYR A 395 -19.85 -21.35 0.12
C TYR A 395 -20.40 -22.76 0.34
N ASN A 396 -21.51 -22.86 1.06
CA ASN A 396 -22.26 -24.10 1.24
C ASN A 396 -23.14 -24.35 0.01
N GLY A 397 -22.82 -25.40 -0.75
CA GLY A 397 -23.53 -25.78 -1.97
C GLY A 397 -24.96 -26.26 -1.77
N ASP A 398 -25.39 -26.51 -0.52
CA ASP A 398 -26.77 -26.87 -0.17
C ASP A 398 -27.66 -25.64 0.05
N VAL A 399 -27.05 -24.47 0.32
CA VAL A 399 -27.75 -23.21 0.64
C VAL A 399 -27.69 -22.22 -0.52
N LEU A 400 -26.55 -22.18 -1.21
CA LEU A 400 -26.26 -21.18 -2.23
C LEU A 400 -25.63 -21.87 -3.45
N ASP A 401 -25.95 -21.38 -4.64
CA ASP A 401 -25.32 -21.79 -5.90
C ASP A 401 -24.27 -20.76 -6.35
N GLU A 402 -23.55 -21.06 -7.43
CA GLU A 402 -22.52 -20.16 -7.96
C GLU A 402 -23.06 -18.79 -8.37
N SER A 403 -24.24 -18.74 -9.00
CA SER A 403 -24.87 -17.48 -9.40
C SER A 403 -25.24 -16.62 -8.17
N GLY A 404 -25.74 -17.25 -7.11
CA GLY A 404 -25.97 -16.59 -5.82
C GLY A 404 -24.70 -16.01 -5.18
N VAL A 405 -23.55 -16.67 -5.35
CA VAL A 405 -22.24 -16.13 -4.92
C VAL A 405 -21.85 -14.91 -5.74
N LYS A 406 -21.92 -15.01 -7.08
CA LYS A 406 -21.61 -13.89 -7.98
C LYS A 406 -22.51 -12.68 -7.67
N LYS A 407 -23.81 -12.91 -7.43
CA LYS A 407 -24.76 -11.87 -7.01
C LYS A 407 -24.36 -11.18 -5.71
N ALA A 408 -23.83 -11.94 -4.74
CA ALA A 408 -23.38 -11.39 -3.46
C ALA A 408 -22.12 -10.52 -3.61
N VAL A 409 -21.25 -10.84 -4.57
CA VAL A 409 -20.07 -10.03 -4.89
C VAL A 409 -20.45 -8.77 -5.68
N PHE A 410 -21.33 -8.91 -6.66
CA PHE A 410 -21.78 -7.82 -7.54
C PHE A 410 -22.38 -6.66 -6.75
N SER A 411 -22.03 -5.43 -7.14
CA SER A 411 -22.56 -4.21 -6.54
C SER A 411 -23.28 -3.38 -7.62
N PRO A 412 -24.62 -3.35 -7.62
CA PRO A 412 -25.39 -2.53 -8.54
C PRO A 412 -24.92 -1.07 -8.48
N SER A 413 -24.79 -0.45 -9.64
CA SER A 413 -24.30 0.92 -9.75
C SER A 413 -25.24 1.78 -10.59
N LYS A 414 -25.35 3.06 -10.24
CA LYS A 414 -26.06 4.07 -11.05
C LYS A 414 -25.10 5.21 -11.36
N TYR A 415 -24.96 5.54 -12.63
CA TYR A 415 -24.08 6.61 -13.10
C TYR A 415 -24.86 7.59 -13.94
N LYS A 416 -24.85 8.85 -13.50
CA LYS A 416 -25.34 9.98 -14.30
C LYS A 416 -24.17 10.53 -15.12
N ILE A 417 -24.31 10.54 -16.44
CA ILE A 417 -23.32 11.05 -17.39
C ILE A 417 -23.53 12.55 -17.59
N ARG A 418 -24.75 12.94 -17.96
CA ARG A 418 -25.15 14.32 -18.18
C ARG A 418 -26.63 14.51 -17.89
N PHE A 419 -27.06 15.76 -17.76
CA PHE A 419 -28.48 16.08 -17.69
C PHE A 419 -29.05 16.22 -19.11
N PRO A 420 -30.21 15.62 -19.41
CA PRO A 420 -30.93 15.90 -20.64
C PRO A 420 -31.33 17.38 -20.70
N GLU A 421 -31.44 17.94 -21.90
CA GLU A 421 -31.98 19.28 -22.09
C GLU A 421 -33.44 19.34 -21.63
N ALA A 422 -33.88 20.49 -21.11
CA ALA A 422 -35.23 20.66 -20.57
C ALA A 422 -36.36 20.51 -21.61
N SER A 423 -36.02 20.43 -22.91
CA SER A 423 -36.95 20.20 -24.01
C SER A 423 -37.27 18.71 -24.26
N ILE A 424 -36.61 17.79 -23.55
CA ILE A 424 -36.82 16.35 -23.72
C ILE A 424 -37.94 15.90 -22.77
N ASP A 425 -39.06 15.47 -23.33
CA ASP A 425 -40.23 15.01 -22.56
C ASP A 425 -40.09 13.54 -22.11
N GLN A 426 -39.39 12.71 -22.89
CA GLN A 426 -39.21 11.27 -22.67
C GLN A 426 -37.76 10.83 -22.87
N VAL A 427 -37.33 9.84 -22.09
CA VAL A 427 -35.99 9.25 -22.17
C VAL A 427 -36.13 7.77 -22.56
N ASP A 428 -35.48 7.37 -23.66
CA ASP A 428 -35.45 5.99 -24.12
C ASP A 428 -34.50 5.15 -23.26
N ILE A 429 -34.80 3.85 -23.14
CA ILE A 429 -33.99 2.91 -22.34
C ILE A 429 -33.58 1.72 -23.20
N LEU A 430 -32.27 1.56 -23.37
CA LEU A 430 -31.66 0.38 -23.99
C LEU A 430 -31.22 -0.58 -22.89
N ARG A 431 -31.83 -1.76 -22.85
CA ARG A 431 -31.39 -2.86 -21.99
C ARG A 431 -30.49 -3.80 -22.78
N VAL A 432 -29.27 -4.01 -22.28
CA VAL A 432 -28.27 -4.90 -22.89
C VAL A 432 -27.51 -5.67 -21.82
N GLY A 433 -27.15 -6.93 -22.12
CA GLY A 433 -26.25 -7.72 -21.28
C GLY A 433 -24.80 -7.46 -21.66
N VAL A 434 -23.91 -7.21 -20.69
CA VAL A 434 -22.49 -6.92 -20.91
C VAL A 434 -21.60 -7.89 -20.12
N TYR A 435 -20.74 -8.63 -20.81
CA TYR A 435 -19.70 -9.48 -20.22
C TYR A 435 -18.53 -8.65 -19.67
N GLU A 436 -17.81 -9.19 -18.70
CA GLU A 436 -16.65 -8.54 -18.06
C GLU A 436 -16.93 -7.18 -17.39
N LEU A 437 -18.20 -6.89 -17.04
CA LEU A 437 -18.63 -5.66 -16.36
C LEU A 437 -18.99 -5.91 -14.88
N PHE A 438 -18.15 -6.64 -14.15
CA PHE A 438 -18.54 -7.20 -12.87
C PHE A 438 -18.27 -6.30 -11.66
N ASP A 439 -17.26 -5.43 -11.75
CA ASP A 439 -16.78 -4.63 -10.62
C ASP A 439 -16.92 -3.11 -10.81
N GLY A 440 -16.63 -2.35 -9.75
CA GLY A 440 -16.81 -0.90 -9.74
C GLY A 440 -15.89 -0.14 -10.71
N TYR A 441 -14.70 -0.67 -11.03
CA TYR A 441 -13.81 -0.09 -12.03
C TYR A 441 -14.33 -0.34 -13.44
N ASP A 442 -14.88 -1.53 -13.71
CA ASP A 442 -15.50 -1.83 -15.00
C ASP A 442 -16.66 -0.86 -15.28
N ASN A 443 -17.50 -0.63 -14.28
CA ASN A 443 -18.57 0.37 -14.37
C ASN A 443 -18.04 1.79 -14.68
N TYR A 444 -16.89 2.16 -14.12
CA TYR A 444 -16.30 3.48 -14.37
C TYR A 444 -15.65 3.59 -15.75
N ASP A 445 -15.11 2.49 -16.28
CA ASP A 445 -14.65 2.41 -17.66
C ASP A 445 -15.84 2.54 -18.63
N LEU A 446 -16.94 1.82 -18.38
CA LEU A 446 -18.18 1.96 -19.15
C LEU A 446 -18.71 3.39 -19.12
N TYR A 447 -18.71 4.05 -17.96
CA TYR A 447 -19.05 5.47 -17.85
C TYR A 447 -18.24 6.35 -18.80
N ARG A 448 -16.92 6.14 -18.88
CA ARG A 448 -16.03 6.94 -19.74
C ARG A 448 -16.25 6.67 -21.21
N MET A 449 -16.56 5.44 -21.57
CA MET A 449 -16.91 5.05 -22.93
C MET A 449 -18.22 5.71 -23.37
N LEU A 450 -19.27 5.59 -22.56
CA LEU A 450 -20.59 6.18 -22.84
C LEU A 450 -20.60 7.71 -22.76
N ALA A 451 -19.74 8.33 -21.95
CA ALA A 451 -19.63 9.79 -21.84
C ALA A 451 -19.17 10.48 -23.14
N LYS A 452 -18.71 9.73 -24.15
CA LYS A 452 -18.39 10.25 -25.49
C LYS A 452 -19.64 10.58 -26.31
N HIS A 453 -20.76 9.93 -26.02
CA HIS A 453 -22.02 10.10 -26.74
C HIS A 453 -22.83 11.24 -26.12
N GLU A 454 -23.24 12.21 -26.96
CA GLU A 454 -24.01 13.38 -26.50
C GLU A 454 -25.45 13.00 -26.13
N GLY A 455 -26.03 12.01 -26.81
CA GLY A 455 -27.39 11.52 -26.54
C GLY A 455 -27.50 10.59 -25.34
N VAL A 456 -26.40 10.19 -24.68
CA VAL A 456 -26.45 9.29 -23.51
C VAL A 456 -26.42 10.07 -22.20
N PHE A 457 -27.45 9.86 -21.37
CA PHE A 457 -27.69 10.63 -20.14
C PHE A 457 -27.24 9.91 -18.88
N ALA A 458 -27.51 8.61 -18.77
CA ALA A 458 -27.14 7.82 -17.61
C ALA A 458 -27.14 6.32 -17.94
N PHE A 459 -26.63 5.50 -17.02
CA PHE A 459 -26.87 4.07 -17.02
C PHE A 459 -26.97 3.53 -15.60
N LYS A 460 -27.61 2.38 -15.45
CA LYS A 460 -27.56 1.58 -14.23
C LYS A 460 -27.23 0.13 -14.54
N THR A 461 -26.66 -0.55 -13.56
CA THR A 461 -26.29 -1.96 -13.66
C THR A 461 -27.04 -2.80 -12.64
N GLU A 462 -27.52 -3.95 -13.09
CA GLU A 462 -28.22 -4.95 -12.30
C GLU A 462 -27.53 -6.31 -12.47
N PHE A 463 -27.64 -7.15 -11.45
CA PHE A 463 -27.03 -8.46 -11.51
C PHE A 463 -27.70 -9.32 -12.60
N GLY A 464 -26.87 -9.88 -13.48
CA GLY A 464 -27.23 -10.90 -14.47
C GLY A 464 -25.96 -11.61 -14.94
N GLU A 465 -26.13 -12.68 -15.70
CA GLU A 465 -25.02 -13.39 -16.36
C GLU A 465 -25.35 -13.48 -17.87
N PRO A 466 -24.96 -12.48 -18.68
CA PRO A 466 -24.10 -11.30 -18.37
C PRO A 466 -24.78 -10.18 -17.58
N VAL A 467 -23.98 -9.22 -17.07
CA VAL A 467 -24.48 -8.09 -16.27
C VAL A 467 -25.46 -7.26 -17.08
N ILE A 468 -26.62 -6.98 -16.49
CA ILE A 468 -27.68 -6.23 -17.18
C ILE A 468 -27.40 -4.75 -17.03
N VAL A 469 -27.33 -4.04 -18.15
CA VAL A 469 -27.12 -2.60 -18.22
C VAL A 469 -28.33 -1.95 -18.86
N ASP A 470 -28.96 -1.03 -18.11
CA ASP A 470 -30.00 -0.16 -18.63
C ASP A 470 -29.37 1.21 -18.93
N ILE A 471 -29.27 1.56 -20.22
CA ILE A 471 -28.70 2.81 -20.72
C ILE A 471 -29.84 3.76 -21.07
N TYR A 472 -29.80 4.95 -20.49
CA TYR A 472 -30.81 6.01 -20.66
C TYR A 472 -30.27 7.03 -21.65
N PHE A 473 -30.97 7.20 -22.77
CA PHE A 473 -30.50 7.98 -23.91
C PHE A 473 -31.64 8.60 -24.70
N ASP A 474 -31.29 9.45 -25.67
CA ASP A 474 -32.18 9.99 -26.68
C ASP A 474 -31.90 9.29 -28.02
N LYS A 475 -32.87 8.49 -28.49
CA LYS A 475 -32.72 7.73 -29.74
C LYS A 475 -32.64 8.59 -31.00
N ASP A 476 -33.14 9.83 -30.94
CA ASP A 476 -33.13 10.74 -32.08
C ASP A 476 -31.74 11.40 -32.22
N LEU A 477 -31.01 11.52 -31.11
CA LEU A 477 -29.63 12.04 -31.08
C LEU A 477 -28.58 10.95 -31.30
N GLU A 478 -28.79 9.75 -30.75
CA GLU A 478 -27.78 8.69 -30.74
C GLU A 478 -28.38 7.32 -31.14
N PRO A 479 -27.97 6.75 -32.28
CA PRO A 479 -28.39 5.40 -32.68
C PRO A 479 -27.90 4.32 -31.70
N VAL A 480 -28.72 3.28 -31.51
CA VAL A 480 -28.39 2.14 -30.63
C VAL A 480 -27.10 1.44 -31.09
N GLU A 481 -26.90 1.31 -32.39
CA GLU A 481 -25.74 0.64 -32.98
C GLU A 481 -24.42 1.33 -32.61
N ASP A 482 -24.41 2.66 -32.50
CA ASP A 482 -23.22 3.43 -32.13
C ASP A 482 -22.87 3.23 -30.65
N ILE A 483 -23.89 3.15 -29.77
CA ILE A 483 -23.71 2.83 -28.35
C ILE A 483 -23.12 1.41 -28.21
N LEU A 484 -23.71 0.41 -28.87
CA LEU A 484 -23.23 -0.97 -28.82
C LEU A 484 -21.82 -1.10 -29.40
N LYS A 485 -21.53 -0.42 -30.51
CA LYS A 485 -20.19 -0.40 -31.11
C LYS A 485 -19.15 0.20 -30.17
N THR A 486 -19.50 1.24 -29.42
CA THR A 486 -18.61 1.81 -28.41
C THR A 486 -18.34 0.83 -27.29
N ILE A 487 -19.36 0.13 -26.75
CA ILE A 487 -19.16 -0.88 -25.70
C ILE A 487 -18.23 -2.01 -26.18
N ASN A 488 -18.40 -2.48 -27.42
CA ASN A 488 -17.59 -3.54 -28.02
C ASN A 488 -16.25 -3.05 -28.62
N ALA A 489 -15.84 -1.81 -28.38
CA ALA A 489 -14.64 -1.24 -29.00
C ALA A 489 -13.33 -1.89 -28.50
N GLY A 490 -13.37 -2.56 -27.34
CA GLY A 490 -12.20 -3.18 -26.70
C GLY A 490 -11.17 -2.20 -26.11
N GLU A 491 -11.32 -0.90 -26.38
CA GLU A 491 -10.46 0.14 -25.82
C GLU A 491 -11.13 1.52 -25.84
N TYR A 492 -10.66 2.41 -24.97
CA TYR A 492 -11.00 3.82 -25.03
C TYR A 492 -9.82 4.70 -24.62
N THR A 493 -9.74 5.89 -25.23
CA THR A 493 -8.76 6.91 -24.84
C THR A 493 -9.28 7.82 -23.73
N MET A 494 -8.40 8.20 -22.83
CA MET A 494 -8.67 9.15 -21.76
C MET A 494 -7.49 10.08 -21.51
N MET A 495 -7.77 11.27 -20.97
CA MET A 495 -6.73 12.17 -20.48
C MET A 495 -6.46 11.93 -19.01
N LYS A 496 -5.22 11.57 -18.68
CA LYS A 496 -4.74 11.44 -17.29
C LYS A 496 -3.51 12.33 -17.13
N GLU A 497 -3.59 13.29 -16.21
CA GLU A 497 -2.50 14.25 -15.92
C GLU A 497 -1.99 14.99 -17.17
N GLY A 498 -2.90 15.31 -18.11
CA GLY A 498 -2.56 16.01 -19.37
C GLY A 498 -1.90 15.13 -20.44
N LYS A 499 -1.87 13.80 -20.26
CA LYS A 499 -1.43 12.84 -21.27
C LYS A 499 -2.60 11.97 -21.72
N GLU A 500 -2.66 11.71 -23.01
CA GLU A 500 -3.58 10.73 -23.59
C GLU A 500 -3.06 9.31 -23.29
N GLU A 501 -3.91 8.52 -22.63
CA GLU A 501 -3.69 7.13 -22.24
C GLU A 501 -4.82 6.29 -22.86
N THR A 502 -4.46 5.20 -23.55
CA THR A 502 -5.40 4.21 -24.06
C THR A 502 -5.61 3.14 -22.99
N VAL A 503 -6.86 2.92 -22.60
CA VAL A 503 -7.26 1.86 -21.68
C VAL A 503 -7.91 0.76 -22.50
N HIS A 504 -7.41 -0.47 -22.36
CA HIS A 504 -8.03 -1.65 -22.96
C HIS A 504 -9.06 -2.25 -21.99
N VAL A 505 -10.20 -2.68 -22.53
CA VAL A 505 -11.31 -3.31 -21.81
C VAL A 505 -11.78 -4.53 -22.59
N GLU A 506 -12.33 -5.53 -21.90
CA GLU A 506 -12.76 -6.80 -22.52
C GLU A 506 -14.29 -6.93 -22.60
N PHE A 507 -14.99 -5.79 -22.64
CA PHE A 507 -16.45 -5.78 -22.67
C PHE A 507 -16.99 -6.34 -23.98
N GLU A 508 -17.98 -7.22 -23.87
CA GLU A 508 -18.73 -7.77 -25.00
C GLU A 508 -20.23 -7.74 -24.68
N THR A 509 -21.03 -7.27 -25.63
CA THR A 509 -22.50 -7.27 -25.48
C THR A 509 -23.09 -8.62 -25.88
N ALA A 510 -23.99 -9.18 -25.08
CA ALA A 510 -24.76 -10.35 -25.48
C ALA A 510 -25.81 -10.04 -26.54
N ASP A 511 -26.13 -11.06 -27.34
CA ASP A 511 -27.23 -11.01 -28.31
C ASP A 511 -28.59 -10.83 -27.59
N GLY A 512 -29.43 -9.93 -28.09
CA GLY A 512 -30.80 -9.74 -27.59
C GLY A 512 -30.99 -8.44 -26.80
N GLU A 513 -30.41 -7.35 -27.28
CA GLU A 513 -30.73 -6.00 -26.82
C GLU A 513 -32.23 -5.71 -26.96
N MET A 514 -32.76 -4.95 -26.01
CA MET A 514 -34.18 -4.64 -25.96
C MET A 514 -34.37 -3.16 -25.63
N LEU A 515 -35.10 -2.47 -26.48
CA LEU A 515 -35.63 -1.15 -26.15
C LEU A 515 -36.84 -1.33 -25.23
N LEU A 516 -36.72 -0.83 -24.01
CA LEU A 516 -37.82 -0.82 -23.05
C LEU A 516 -38.78 0.35 -23.35
N GLU A 517 -39.92 0.37 -22.66
CA GLU A 517 -40.82 1.52 -22.71
C GLU A 517 -40.10 2.78 -22.21
N PRO A 518 -40.14 3.90 -22.97
CA PRO A 518 -39.54 5.17 -22.54
C PRO A 518 -40.16 5.67 -21.24
N ILE A 519 -39.35 6.31 -20.42
CA ILE A 519 -39.82 6.92 -19.17
C ILE A 519 -39.95 8.43 -19.31
N SER A 520 -40.79 9.04 -18.48
CA SER A 520 -40.90 10.49 -18.46
C SER A 520 -39.60 11.13 -17.95
N PHE A 521 -39.32 12.36 -18.37
CA PHE A 521 -38.18 13.12 -17.84
C PHE A 521 -38.22 13.21 -16.30
N ARG A 522 -39.41 13.36 -15.71
CA ARG A 522 -39.59 13.42 -14.25
C ARG A 522 -39.14 12.12 -13.58
N ASP A 523 -39.57 10.97 -14.11
CA ASP A 523 -39.20 9.67 -13.55
C ASP A 523 -37.71 9.40 -13.68
N PHE A 524 -37.11 9.81 -14.81
CA PHE A 524 -35.65 9.75 -15.01
C PHE A 524 -34.91 10.55 -13.95
N VAL A 525 -35.32 11.80 -13.72
CA VAL A 525 -34.66 12.65 -12.73
C VAL A 525 -34.79 12.07 -11.33
N GLN A 526 -35.95 11.51 -10.96
CA GLN A 526 -36.16 10.86 -9.67
C GLN A 526 -35.28 9.61 -9.51
N GLU A 527 -35.18 8.76 -10.54
CA GLU A 527 -34.40 7.52 -10.52
C GLU A 527 -32.89 7.75 -10.30
N PHE A 528 -32.37 8.87 -10.82
CA PHE A 528 -30.97 9.29 -10.73
C PHE A 528 -30.71 10.46 -9.78
N PHE A 529 -31.71 10.85 -8.97
CA PHE A 529 -31.53 11.88 -7.95
C PHE A 529 -30.69 11.29 -6.80
N PRO A 530 -29.56 11.93 -6.42
CA PRO A 530 -28.68 11.41 -5.38
C PRO A 530 -29.24 11.70 -3.97
N ALA A 531 -30.43 11.17 -3.68
CA ALA A 531 -31.13 11.36 -2.43
C ALA A 531 -30.25 10.99 -1.23
N VAL A 532 -30.27 11.87 -0.24
CA VAL A 532 -29.73 11.66 1.10
C VAL A 532 -30.93 11.52 2.03
N ASN A 533 -30.91 10.52 2.91
CA ASN A 533 -31.86 10.38 4.00
C ASN A 533 -31.09 9.89 5.23
N GLN A 534 -31.08 10.68 6.28
CA GLN A 534 -30.40 10.38 7.53
C GLN A 534 -31.29 10.70 8.72
N THR A 535 -31.37 9.76 9.64
CA THR A 535 -32.09 9.91 10.91
C THR A 535 -31.09 10.03 12.07
N PHE A 536 -31.46 10.81 13.08
CA PHE A 536 -30.65 11.07 14.27
C PHE A 536 -31.58 11.41 15.45
N ASN A 537 -31.02 11.68 16.63
CA ASN A 537 -31.75 12.11 17.84
C ASN A 537 -32.96 11.23 18.18
N ASN A 538 -32.78 9.91 18.09
CA ASN A 538 -33.80 8.89 18.38
C ASN A 538 -35.10 9.06 17.58
N TYR A 539 -35.01 9.44 16.30
CA TYR A 539 -36.14 9.51 15.36
C TYR A 539 -37.15 8.37 15.50
N GLU A 540 -36.70 7.13 15.71
CA GLU A 540 -37.53 5.92 15.88
C GLU A 540 -38.50 5.98 17.07
N THR A 541 -38.31 6.93 18.01
CA THR A 541 -39.16 7.10 19.19
C THR A 541 -40.31 8.11 18.99
N TYR A 542 -40.31 8.83 17.87
CA TYR A 542 -41.33 9.83 17.55
C TYR A 542 -42.41 9.23 16.65
N GLU A 543 -43.66 9.61 16.90
CA GLU A 543 -44.76 9.36 15.98
C GLU A 543 -44.77 10.41 14.86
N ALA A 544 -45.08 10.00 13.63
CA ALA A 544 -45.02 10.90 12.47
C ALA A 544 -45.98 12.10 12.57
N SER A 545 -47.05 12.00 13.37
CA SER A 545 -48.00 13.09 13.63
C SER A 545 -47.42 14.22 14.48
N ASP A 546 -46.37 13.93 15.25
CA ASP A 546 -45.83 14.83 16.26
C ASP A 546 -44.70 15.70 15.69
N LEU A 547 -44.18 15.31 14.53
CA LEU A 547 -43.11 16.01 13.83
C LEU A 547 -43.66 17.02 12.82
N LYS A 548 -42.98 18.15 12.70
CA LYS A 548 -43.16 19.09 11.59
C LYS A 548 -42.04 18.95 10.58
N VAL A 549 -42.33 19.33 9.34
CA VAL A 549 -41.38 19.32 8.22
C VAL A 549 -41.14 20.75 7.77
N LEU A 550 -39.88 21.15 7.78
CA LEU A 550 -39.43 22.36 7.10
C LEU A 550 -38.90 21.98 5.72
N GLU A 551 -39.56 22.49 4.67
CA GLU A 551 -39.12 22.33 3.29
C GLU A 551 -38.26 23.53 2.87
N ILE A 552 -37.08 23.24 2.32
CA ILE A 552 -36.18 24.24 1.75
C ILE A 552 -35.81 23.87 0.30
N GLY A 553 -35.71 24.87 -0.57
CA GLY A 553 -35.14 24.68 -1.90
C GLY A 553 -33.64 24.45 -1.81
N LEU A 554 -33.15 23.37 -2.43
CA LEU A 554 -31.72 23.03 -2.40
C LEU A 554 -31.25 22.56 -3.79
N PRO A 555 -31.13 23.47 -4.77
CA PRO A 555 -30.79 23.13 -6.17
C PRO A 555 -29.54 22.25 -6.32
N GLU A 556 -28.55 22.47 -5.45
CA GLU A 556 -27.27 21.76 -5.43
C GLU A 556 -27.40 20.28 -5.04
N ALA A 557 -28.52 19.88 -4.41
CA ALA A 557 -28.77 18.50 -4.03
C ALA A 557 -28.87 17.56 -5.24
N GLY A 558 -29.13 18.09 -6.45
CA GLY A 558 -29.06 17.29 -7.68
C GLY A 558 -27.64 16.91 -8.12
N ASN A 559 -26.60 17.51 -7.53
CA ASN A 559 -25.20 17.23 -7.83
C ASN A 559 -24.61 16.20 -6.85
N SER A 560 -24.22 15.03 -7.36
CA SER A 560 -23.62 13.96 -6.55
C SER A 560 -22.36 14.40 -5.79
N SER A 561 -21.58 15.36 -6.32
CA SER A 561 -20.39 15.91 -5.64
C SER A 561 -20.76 16.73 -4.40
N TYR A 562 -21.95 17.34 -4.38
CA TYR A 562 -22.44 18.12 -3.24
C TYR A 562 -22.81 17.24 -2.04
N LYS A 563 -23.01 15.93 -2.25
CA LYS A 563 -23.33 14.96 -1.18
C LYS A 563 -22.35 14.99 -0.01
N ARG A 564 -21.06 15.23 -0.28
CA ARG A 564 -20.05 15.37 0.78
C ARG A 564 -20.32 16.61 1.64
N HIS A 565 -20.71 17.72 1.02
CA HIS A 565 -21.08 18.94 1.72
C HIS A 565 -22.34 18.73 2.56
N LEU A 566 -23.34 18.01 2.02
CA LEU A 566 -24.56 17.64 2.76
C LEU A 566 -24.24 16.90 4.05
N SER A 567 -23.23 16.02 4.08
CA SER A 567 -22.86 15.30 5.31
C SER A 567 -22.42 16.22 6.45
N TYR A 568 -21.79 17.36 6.14
CA TYR A 568 -21.44 18.37 7.15
C TYR A 568 -22.67 19.12 7.65
N TYR A 569 -23.60 19.47 6.74
CA TYR A 569 -24.88 20.07 7.14
C TYR A 569 -25.69 19.15 8.04
N VAL A 570 -25.80 17.87 7.68
CA VAL A 570 -26.53 16.90 8.50
C VAL A 570 -25.89 16.74 9.88
N SER A 571 -24.55 16.64 9.93
CA SER A 571 -23.84 16.58 11.21
C SER A 571 -24.08 17.84 12.06
N HIS A 572 -24.07 19.02 11.45
CA HIS A 572 -24.35 20.26 12.16
C HIS A 572 -25.78 20.33 12.71
N LEU A 573 -26.78 19.97 11.90
CA LEU A 573 -28.18 19.92 12.31
C LEU A 573 -28.42 18.88 13.41
N SER A 574 -27.69 17.75 13.38
CA SER A 574 -27.82 16.71 14.40
C SER A 574 -27.42 17.16 15.81
N GLY A 575 -26.72 18.29 15.94
CA GLY A 575 -26.36 18.89 17.23
C GLY A 575 -27.54 19.51 17.98
N ASN A 576 -28.69 19.71 17.33
CA ASN A 576 -29.92 20.15 17.98
C ASN A 576 -30.84 18.95 18.21
N ASP A 577 -31.11 18.64 19.48
CA ASP A 577 -31.91 17.48 19.91
C ASP A 577 -33.34 17.47 19.34
N GLY A 578 -33.88 18.64 18.99
CA GLY A 578 -35.21 18.77 18.40
C GLY A 578 -35.26 18.45 16.91
N ILE A 579 -34.12 18.40 16.20
CA ILE A 579 -34.06 17.99 14.79
C ILE A 579 -33.76 16.50 14.75
N VAL A 580 -34.56 15.73 14.00
CA VAL A 580 -34.55 14.26 14.08
C VAL A 580 -34.27 13.55 12.76
N ARG A 581 -34.51 14.22 11.62
CA ARG A 581 -34.23 13.63 10.30
C ARG A 581 -33.99 14.71 9.25
N PHE A 582 -33.06 14.42 8.35
CA PHE A 582 -32.79 15.21 7.16
C PHE A 582 -32.92 14.33 5.93
N GLU A 583 -33.68 14.78 4.94
CA GLU A 583 -33.72 14.14 3.63
C GLU A 583 -33.70 15.14 2.47
N THR A 584 -33.28 14.66 1.31
CA THR A 584 -33.35 15.39 0.03
C THR A 584 -34.16 14.59 -0.95
N LEU A 585 -35.02 15.28 -1.71
CA LEU A 585 -35.86 14.68 -2.73
C LEU A 585 -36.02 15.61 -3.93
N TYR A 586 -36.55 15.05 -5.00
CA TYR A 586 -36.90 15.79 -6.21
C TYR A 586 -38.42 15.88 -6.34
N ALA A 587 -38.96 17.09 -6.14
CA ALA A 587 -40.35 17.43 -6.46
C ALA A 587 -40.41 17.95 -7.90
N ASP A 588 -40.65 19.24 -8.11
CA ASP A 588 -40.44 19.91 -9.40
C ASP A 588 -39.05 20.56 -9.50
N LYS A 589 -38.35 20.61 -8.36
CA LYS A 589 -36.96 21.04 -8.19
C LYS A 589 -36.34 20.24 -7.03
N PRO A 590 -34.99 20.17 -6.95
CA PRO A 590 -34.33 19.62 -5.77
C PRO A 590 -34.70 20.40 -4.49
N ILE A 591 -35.19 19.68 -3.49
CA ILE A 591 -35.55 20.23 -2.17
C ILE A 591 -34.95 19.38 -1.04
N ALA A 592 -34.91 19.94 0.15
CA ALA A 592 -34.59 19.22 1.38
C ALA A 592 -35.73 19.35 2.39
N HIS A 593 -36.01 18.27 3.10
CA HIS A 593 -36.92 18.22 4.23
C HIS A 593 -36.12 18.05 5.52
N ILE A 594 -36.45 18.87 6.50
CA ILE A 594 -35.92 18.78 7.86
C ILE A 594 -37.10 18.46 8.77
N TYR A 595 -37.05 17.29 9.39
CA TYR A 595 -38.05 16.83 10.34
C TYR A 595 -37.61 17.24 11.74
N PHE A 596 -38.51 17.87 12.49
CA PHE A 596 -38.20 18.39 13.81
C PHE A 596 -39.42 18.32 14.74
N ASP A 597 -39.14 18.22 16.04
CA ASP A 597 -40.13 18.31 17.10
C ASP A 597 -40.43 19.80 17.39
N PRO A 598 -41.66 20.28 17.09
CA PRO A 598 -42.04 21.67 17.28
C PRO A 598 -42.11 22.11 18.75
N VAL A 599 -42.05 21.18 19.71
CA VAL A 599 -41.96 21.49 21.14
C VAL A 599 -40.54 21.87 21.54
N GLN A 600 -39.54 21.35 20.83
CA GLN A 600 -38.12 21.53 21.18
C GLN A 600 -37.42 22.58 20.34
N VAL A 601 -37.77 22.70 19.05
CA VAL A 601 -37.13 23.62 18.11
C VAL A 601 -38.16 24.22 17.15
N ASP A 602 -37.98 25.48 16.78
CA ASP A 602 -38.81 26.13 15.78
C ASP A 602 -38.11 26.26 14.42
N SER A 603 -38.89 26.57 13.37
CA SER A 603 -38.34 26.70 12.02
C SER A 603 -37.38 27.88 11.85
N ALA A 604 -37.49 28.94 12.66
CA ALA A 604 -36.61 30.10 12.58
C ALA A 604 -35.22 29.76 13.11
N GLU A 605 -35.15 29.00 14.20
CA GLU A 605 -33.91 28.48 14.77
C GLU A 605 -33.20 27.54 13.80
N ILE A 606 -33.94 26.66 13.12
CA ILE A 606 -33.37 25.78 12.07
C ILE A 606 -32.79 26.60 10.92
N VAL A 607 -33.49 27.67 10.49
CA VAL A 607 -32.99 28.57 9.43
C VAL A 607 -31.75 29.33 9.89
N GLU A 608 -31.69 29.75 11.15
CA GLU A 608 -30.50 30.40 11.74
C GLU A 608 -29.30 29.43 11.74
N MET A 609 -29.49 28.17 12.15
CA MET A 609 -28.45 27.14 12.08
C MET A 609 -27.96 26.92 10.64
N LEU A 610 -28.88 26.82 9.67
CA LEU A 610 -28.52 26.65 8.26
C LEU A 610 -27.78 27.86 7.67
N THR A 611 -28.02 29.07 8.19
CA THR A 611 -27.42 30.31 7.70
C THR A 611 -26.16 30.73 8.46
N SER A 612 -25.84 30.03 9.56
CA SER A 612 -24.63 30.24 10.35
C SER A 612 -23.35 30.26 9.49
N PRO A 613 -22.42 31.20 9.74
CA PRO A 613 -21.14 31.25 9.02
C PRO A 613 -20.22 30.07 9.34
N THR A 614 -20.47 29.40 10.46
CA THR A 614 -19.68 28.27 10.97
C THR A 614 -20.58 27.06 11.22
N MET A 615 -20.17 25.91 10.71
CA MET A 615 -20.83 24.61 10.95
C MET A 615 -19.99 23.79 11.91
N THR A 616 -20.56 23.44 13.06
CA THR A 616 -19.97 22.47 13.99
C THR A 616 -20.26 21.06 13.52
N VAL A 617 -19.23 20.26 13.30
CA VAL A 617 -19.31 18.87 12.85
C VAL A 617 -18.84 17.95 13.96
N TYR A 618 -19.60 16.90 14.21
CA TYR A 618 -19.34 15.89 15.24
C TYR A 618 -18.55 14.72 14.65
N LEU A 619 -17.38 14.42 15.22
CA LEU A 619 -16.49 13.36 14.75
C LEU A 619 -16.75 12.04 15.48
N GLN A 620 -16.33 10.92 14.87
CA GLN A 620 -16.53 9.58 15.42
C GLN A 620 -15.85 9.34 16.78
N ASP A 621 -14.82 10.11 17.12
CA ASP A 621 -14.13 10.05 18.41
C ASP A 621 -14.83 10.86 19.51
N GLY A 622 -16.00 11.45 19.20
CA GLY A 622 -16.79 12.28 20.11
C GLY A 622 -16.31 13.73 20.22
N SER A 623 -15.26 14.12 19.49
CA SER A 623 -14.83 15.51 19.40
C SER A 623 -15.66 16.31 18.38
N THR A 624 -15.66 17.63 18.51
CA THR A 624 -16.28 18.54 17.55
C THR A 624 -15.22 19.33 16.79
N ARG A 625 -15.54 19.71 15.56
CA ARG A 625 -14.71 20.60 14.75
C ARG A 625 -15.58 21.56 13.96
N ASP A 626 -15.23 22.84 14.03
CA ASP A 626 -15.91 23.87 13.27
C ASP A 626 -15.31 24.00 11.87
N PHE A 627 -16.19 24.17 10.89
CA PHE A 627 -15.86 24.40 9.49
C PHE A 627 -16.51 25.72 9.06
N GLU A 628 -15.79 26.51 8.27
CA GLU A 628 -16.40 27.63 7.55
C GLU A 628 -17.37 27.06 6.50
N LYS A 629 -18.52 27.72 6.35
CA LYS A 629 -19.53 27.32 5.40
C LYS A 629 -18.96 27.35 3.96
N PRO A 630 -19.06 26.24 3.19
CA PRO A 630 -18.52 26.13 1.84
C PRO A 630 -19.31 26.95 0.81
#